data_AF-A0A7K8QWH0-F1
#
_entry.id   AF-A0A7K8QWH0-F1
#
_cell.length_a   1.000
_cell.length_b   1.000
_cell.length_c   1.000
_cell.angle_alpha   90.00
_cell.angle_beta   90.00
_cell.angle_gamma   90.00
#
_symmetry.space_group_name_H-M   'P 1'
#
loop_
_entity.id
_entity.type
_entity.pdbx_description
1 polymer ?
#
loop_
_entity_poly.entity_id
_entity_poly.type
_entity_poly.pdbx_seq_one_letter_code
_entity_poly.pdbx_strand_id
1 'polypeptide(L)' 'VKVQLIKNGKKITDFVPSDGCLNFIEEKDEVLVAGFGRKGHTVGDIPGVRFKVVEVANVSLLALYKGKKERPRY' A
#
# COMPACT_ATOMS: atom_id res chain seq x y z
N VAL A 1 -6.32 4.26 -1.45
CA VAL A 1 -6.95 3.09 -0.77
C VAL A 1 -7.17 3.42 0.70
N LYS A 2 -8.21 2.88 1.35
CA LYS A 2 -8.39 3.02 2.81
C LYS A 2 -7.97 1.72 3.47
N VAL A 3 -7.05 1.80 4.42
CA VAL A 3 -6.51 0.62 5.12
C VAL A 3 -6.83 0.74 6.60
N GLN A 4 -7.16 -0.38 7.25
CA GLN A 4 -7.27 -0.45 8.70
C GLN A 4 -6.01 -1.08 9.28
N LEU A 5 -5.35 -0.38 10.19
CA LEU A 5 -4.16 -0.89 10.86
C LEU A 5 -4.56 -1.99 11.87
N ILE A 6 -4.00 -3.19 11.70
CA ILE A 6 -4.30 -4.36 12.55
C ILE A 6 -4.02 -4.08 14.03
N LYS A 7 -2.89 -3.42 14.34
CA LYS A 7 -2.46 -3.19 15.73
C LYS A 7 -3.34 -2.24 16.55
N ASN A 8 -4.04 -1.29 15.91
CA ASN A 8 -4.73 -0.22 16.63
C ASN A 8 -6.12 0.10 16.06
N GLY A 9 -6.58 -0.63 15.04
CA GLY A 9 -7.89 -0.45 14.41
C GLY A 9 -8.09 0.88 13.69
N LYS A 10 -7.09 1.76 13.61
CA LYS A 10 -7.23 3.08 12.98
C LYS A 10 -7.31 2.93 11.46
N LYS A 11 -8.28 3.63 10.86
CA LYS A 11 -8.42 3.73 9.42
C LYS A 11 -7.56 4.88 8.90
N ILE A 12 -6.71 4.59 7.91
CA ILE A 12 -5.83 5.56 7.27
C ILE A 12 -6.06 5.56 5.76
N THR A 13 -5.83 6.71 5.13
CA THR A 13 -5.78 6.84 3.67
C THR A 13 -4.37 6.63 3.19
N ASP A 14 -4.23 5.71 2.24
CA ASP A 14 -2.94 5.22 1.77
C ASP A 14 -2.84 5.34 0.24
N PHE A 15 -1.63 5.60 -0.25
CA PHE A 15 -1.33 5.74 -1.66
C PHE A 15 -0.81 4.43 -2.25
N VAL A 16 -1.28 4.04 -3.43
CA VAL A 16 -0.74 2.89 -4.15
C VAL A 16 0.23 3.43 -5.21
N PRO A 17 1.53 3.12 -5.11
CA PRO A 17 2.51 3.57 -6.09
C PRO A 17 2.44 2.74 -7.38
N SER A 18 2.92 3.35 -8.47
CA SER A 18 2.95 2.78 -9.82
C SER A 18 1.57 2.54 -10.45
N ASP A 19 1.50 2.77 -11.77
CA ASP A 19 0.25 2.61 -12.50
C ASP A 19 -0.20 1.14 -12.54
N GLY A 20 -1.51 0.92 -12.54
CA GLY A 20 -2.13 -0.41 -12.55
C GLY A 20 -1.97 -1.26 -11.28
N CYS A 21 -1.22 -0.80 -10.27
CA CYS A 21 -0.96 -1.60 -9.06
C CYS A 21 -2.17 -1.76 -8.14
N LEU A 22 -3.20 -0.92 -8.31
CA LEU A 22 -4.49 -1.10 -7.66
C LEU A 22 -5.14 -2.45 -7.97
N ASN A 23 -4.88 -3.02 -9.15
CA ASN A 23 -5.44 -4.32 -9.56
C ASN A 23 -4.85 -5.51 -8.80
N PHE A 24 -3.72 -5.32 -8.11
CA PHE A 24 -3.10 -6.38 -7.32
C PHE A 24 -3.64 -6.47 -5.89
N ILE A 25 -4.47 -5.51 -5.46
CA ILE A 25 -4.97 -5.39 -4.09
C ILE A 25 -6.46 -5.75 -4.06
N GLU A 26 -6.84 -6.68 -3.19
CA GLU A 26 -8.24 -6.99 -2.88
C GLU A 26 -8.68 -6.44 -1.51
N GLU A 27 -10.00 -6.31 -1.28
CA GLU A 27 -10.56 -5.65 -0.09
C GLU A 27 -10.15 -6.27 1.25
N LYS A 28 -9.81 -7.56 1.26
CA LYS A 28 -9.45 -8.31 2.48
C LYS A 28 -7.97 -8.65 2.56
N ASP A 29 -7.16 -8.12 1.65
CA ASP A 29 -5.72 -8.38 1.67
C ASP A 29 -5.04 -7.67 2.83
N GLU A 30 -4.06 -8.36 3.40
CA GLU A 30 -3.09 -7.75 4.30
C GLU A 30 -2.05 -6.97 3.48
N VAL A 31 -1.89 -5.70 3.83
CA VAL A 31 -0.96 -4.79 3.17
C VAL A 31 0.05 -4.21 4.16
N LEU A 32 1.30 -4.11 3.72
CA LEU A 32 2.34 -3.40 4.46
C LEU A 32 2.36 -1.93 4.03
N VAL A 33 2.23 -1.06 5.02
CA VAL A 33 2.16 0.40 4.82
C VAL A 33 3.44 1.06 5.36
N ALA A 34 4.00 1.99 4.60
CA ALA A 34 5.15 2.79 5.01
C ALA A 34 4.89 4.29 4.81
N GLY A 35 5.53 5.13 5.62
CA GLY A 35 5.49 6.58 5.41
C GLY A 35 6.26 7.01 4.17
N PHE A 36 5.94 8.17 3.60
CA PHE A 36 6.69 8.74 2.48
C PHE A 36 8.07 9.35 2.85
N GLY A 37 8.46 9.30 4.12
CA GLY A 37 9.76 9.84 4.58
C GLY A 37 9.78 11.33 4.93
N ARG A 38 8.68 12.07 4.75
CA ARG A 38 8.58 13.49 5.19
C ARG A 38 8.10 13.67 6.62
N LYS A 39 8.58 12.84 7.57
CA LYS A 39 8.24 12.92 9.01
C LYS A 39 6.74 13.08 9.33
N GLY A 40 5.86 12.45 8.54
CA GLY A 40 4.40 12.52 8.74
C GLY A 40 3.70 13.70 8.06
N HIS A 41 4.40 14.47 7.23
CA HIS A 41 3.80 15.44 6.31
C HIS A 41 3.33 14.78 5.01
N THR A 42 2.36 15.41 4.36
CA THR A 42 1.87 15.02 3.04
C THR A 42 2.95 15.23 1.98
N VAL A 43 2.94 14.38 0.95
CA VAL A 43 3.95 14.39 -0.12
C VAL A 43 3.24 14.52 -1.46
N GLY A 44 3.72 15.45 -2.29
CA GLY A 44 3.13 15.78 -3.58
C GLY A 44 1.81 16.55 -3.43
N ASP A 45 0.94 16.37 -4.42
CA ASP A 45 -0.27 17.19 -4.58
C ASP A 45 -1.51 16.55 -3.93
N ILE A 46 -1.35 15.40 -3.28
CA ILE A 46 -2.45 14.66 -2.68
C ILE A 46 -2.59 15.05 -1.20
N PRO A 47 -3.58 15.88 -0.83
CA PRO A 47 -3.78 16.26 0.56
C PRO A 47 -4.25 15.06 1.39
N GLY A 48 -3.82 15.02 2.65
CA GLY A 48 -4.22 13.99 3.62
C GLY A 48 -3.53 12.64 3.50
N VAL A 49 -2.84 12.35 2.38
CA VAL A 49 -2.16 11.06 2.17
C VAL A 49 -0.69 11.15 2.58
N ARG A 50 -0.34 10.41 3.62
CA ARG A 50 0.99 10.45 4.30
C ARG A 50 1.74 9.12 4.21
N PHE A 51 1.05 8.10 3.73
CA PHE A 51 1.52 6.74 3.67
C PHE A 51 1.43 6.23 2.23
N LYS A 52 2.23 5.21 1.95
CA LYS A 52 2.16 4.40 0.74
C LYS A 52 2.12 2.90 1.07
N VAL A 53 1.51 2.13 0.19
CA VAL A 53 1.59 0.66 0.19
C VAL A 53 2.95 0.22 -0.35
N VAL A 54 3.59 -0.74 0.31
CA VAL A 54 4.89 -1.32 -0.08
C VAL A 54 4.75 -2.79 -0.49
N GLU A 55 3.93 -3.54 0.25
CA GLU A 55 3.74 -4.98 0.05
C GLU A 55 2.26 -5.35 0.18
N VAL A 56 1.86 -6.40 -0.52
CA VAL A 56 0.51 -6.97 -0.53
C VAL A 56 0.67 -8.47 -0.38
N ALA A 57 -0.04 -9.09 0.58
CA ALA A 57 0.02 -10.53 0.82
C ALA A 57 1.46 -11.08 0.96
N ASN A 58 2.31 -10.39 1.74
CA ASN A 58 3.73 -10.72 1.94
C ASN A 58 4.61 -10.70 0.67
N VAL A 59 4.13 -10.07 -0.41
CA VAL A 59 4.89 -9.87 -1.64
C VAL A 59 5.06 -8.38 -1.91
N SER A 60 6.29 -7.97 -2.21
CA SER A 60 6.58 -6.60 -2.59
C SER A 60 5.80 -6.20 -3.83
N LEU A 61 5.10 -5.07 -3.75
CA LEU A 61 4.28 -4.52 -4.83
C LEU A 61 5.14 -4.18 -6.07
N LEU A 62 6.42 -3.83 -5.86
CA LEU A 62 7.39 -3.63 -6.94
C LEU A 62 7.75 -4.94 -7.66
N ALA A 63 7.79 -6.06 -6.94
CA ALA A 63 8.03 -7.37 -7.53
C ALA A 63 6.83 -7.86 -8.35
N LEU A 64 5.61 -7.62 -7.86
CA LEU A 64 4.36 -7.86 -8.60
C LEU A 64 4.29 -7.00 -9.86
N TYR A 65 4.56 -5.69 -9.74
CA TYR A 65 4.57 -4.76 -10.87
C TYR A 65 5.57 -5.14 -11.97
N LYS A 66 6.76 -5.61 -11.59
CA LYS A 66 7.78 -6.07 -12.54
C LYS A 66 7.58 -7.52 -13.01
N GLY A 67 6.53 -8.21 -12.57
CA GLY A 67 6.28 -9.62 -12.88
C GLY A 67 7.36 -10.58 -12.38
N LYS A 68 8.17 -10.18 -11.39
CA LYS A 68 9.23 -11.03 -10.81
C LYS A 68 8.70 -12.06 -9.83
N LYS A 69 7.54 -11.77 -9.23
CA LYS A 69 6.80 -12.65 -8.35
C LYS A 69 5.33 -12.58 -8.75
N GLU A 70 4.62 -13.67 -8.53
CA GLU A 70 3.18 -13.71 -8.67
C GLU A 70 2.51 -13.55 -7.30
N ARG A 71 1.25 -13.13 -7.32
CA ARG A 71 0.46 -13.03 -6.10
C ARG A 71 0.17 -14.44 -5.58
N PRO A 72 0.45 -14.73 -4.30
CA PRO A 72 0.10 -16.00 -3.72
C PRO A 72 -1.43 -16.19 -3.74
N ARG A 73 -1.88 -17.35 -4.20
CA ARG A 73 -3.28 -17.79 -4.14
C ARG A 73 -3.40 -18.75 -2.96
N TYR A 74 -3.76 -18.23 -1.79
CA TYR A 74 -4.08 -19.03 -0.60
C TYR A 74 -5.55 -18.86 -0.25
#